data_AF-A0A822G677-F1
#
_entry.id   AF-A0A822G677-F1
#
_cell.length_a   1.000
_cell.length_b   1.000
_cell.length_c   1.000
_cell.angle_alpha   90.00
_cell.angle_beta   90.00
_cell.angle_gamma   90.00
#
_symmetry.space_group_name_H-M   'P 1'
#
loop_
_entity.id
_entity.type
_entity.pdbx_description
1 polymer ?
#
loop_
_entity_poly.entity_id
_entity_poly.type
_entity_poly.pdbx_seq_one_letter_code
_entity_poly.pdbx_strand_id
1 'polypeptide(L)'
;MDNYDILRHLDLVGRSLCPSKPFFFCQAEYVPERKDLCKEYDGPIDAYQIDKYGNLGNVKYTFSIKCFVNYLACHDNESLLHDIGKKDSDAFIRMTIAIILLFTSIGIPMIRQGDELGEDRELGDNQVEKTCFSMLWDILEKDFNVHLLNTLKHLIKLRHSNKSLREDPMNFFHENNQNKI
;
A
#
# COMPACT_ATOMS: atom_id res chain seq x y z
N MET A 1 4.85 -30.50 -11.21
CA MET A 1 5.47 -29.44 -10.41
C MET A 1 4.96 -28.16 -11.01
N ASP A 2 4.00 -27.54 -10.34
CA ASP A 2 3.42 -26.26 -10.73
C ASP A 2 4.40 -25.12 -10.39
N ASN A 3 4.22 -23.94 -10.97
CA ASN A 3 5.01 -22.73 -10.66
C ASN A 3 4.96 -22.41 -9.16
N TYR A 4 3.82 -22.65 -8.51
CA TYR A 4 3.66 -22.49 -7.07
C TYR A 4 4.50 -23.48 -6.25
N ASP A 5 4.68 -24.71 -6.73
CA ASP A 5 5.52 -25.71 -6.04
C ASP A 5 6.99 -25.28 -6.04
N ILE A 6 7.45 -24.66 -7.14
CA ILE A 6 8.81 -24.12 -7.28
C ILE A 6 9.03 -22.97 -6.29
N LEU A 7 8.11 -22.00 -6.27
CA LEU A 7 8.18 -20.86 -5.34
C LEU A 7 8.16 -21.31 -3.88
N ARG A 8 7.28 -22.27 -3.53
CA ARG A 8 7.23 -22.88 -2.21
C ARG A 8 8.55 -23.58 -1.85
N HIS A 9 9.12 -24.33 -2.78
CA HIS A 9 10.40 -25.00 -2.56
C HIS A 9 11.53 -23.99 -2.29
N LEU A 10 11.59 -22.90 -3.06
CA LEU A 10 12.57 -21.83 -2.88
C LEU A 10 12.40 -21.11 -1.52
N ASP A 11 11.17 -20.81 -1.10
CA ASP A 11 10.90 -20.21 0.22
C ASP A 11 11.35 -21.14 1.36
N LEU A 12 11.03 -22.44 1.28
CA LEU A 12 11.45 -23.43 2.28
C LEU A 12 12.98 -23.56 2.36
N VAL A 13 13.67 -23.60 1.21
CA VAL A 13 15.13 -23.62 1.16
C VAL A 13 15.71 -22.34 1.75
N GLY A 14 15.18 -21.17 1.38
CA GLY A 14 15.61 -19.88 1.93
C GLY A 14 15.49 -19.80 3.45
N ARG A 15 14.33 -20.22 4.00
CA ARG A 15 14.11 -20.29 5.46
C ARG A 15 15.06 -21.26 6.15
N SER A 16 15.36 -22.40 5.53
CA SER A 16 16.28 -23.39 6.10
C SER A 16 17.72 -22.89 6.24
N LEU A 17 18.15 -21.98 5.34
CA LEU A 17 19.51 -21.42 5.34
C LEU A 17 19.69 -20.26 6.33
N CYS A 18 18.62 -19.52 6.63
CA CYS A 18 18.64 -18.37 7.54
C CYS A 18 17.47 -18.39 8.54
N PRO A 19 17.38 -19.39 9.43
CA PRO A 19 16.24 -19.54 10.35
C PRO A 19 16.12 -18.42 11.38
N SER A 20 17.19 -17.66 11.64
CA SER A 20 17.23 -16.57 12.61
C SER A 20 16.79 -15.21 12.06
N LYS A 21 16.60 -15.07 10.75
CA LYS A 21 16.09 -13.85 10.12
C LYS A 21 14.67 -14.13 9.61
N PRO A 22 13.71 -13.21 9.82
CA PRO A 22 12.42 -13.31 9.14
C PRO A 22 12.68 -13.15 7.64
N PHE A 23 12.81 -14.28 6.95
CA PHE A 23 13.08 -14.35 5.53
C PHE A 23 11.74 -14.41 4.81
N PHE A 24 11.41 -13.36 4.07
CA PHE A 24 10.19 -13.26 3.27
C PHE A 24 10.59 -13.38 1.80
N PHE A 25 10.70 -14.61 1.28
CA PHE A 25 11.37 -14.86 0.00
C PHE A 25 10.52 -14.53 -1.23
N CYS A 26 9.22 -14.34 -1.07
CA CYS A 26 8.34 -13.93 -2.16
C CYS A 26 7.34 -12.90 -1.65
N GLN A 27 7.68 -11.62 -1.81
CA GLN A 27 6.66 -10.62 -2.12
C GLN A 27 6.26 -10.90 -3.57
N ALA A 28 5.22 -11.69 -3.75
CA ALA A 28 4.69 -11.94 -5.08
C ALA A 28 3.78 -10.75 -5.41
N GLU A 29 4.15 -9.95 -6.41
CA GLU A 29 3.27 -8.97 -7.05
C GLU A 29 2.20 -9.72 -7.87
N TYR A 30 1.32 -10.41 -7.15
CA TYR A 30 0.34 -11.31 -7.71
C TYR A 30 -0.90 -11.30 -6.82
N VAL A 31 -2.02 -10.82 -7.35
CA VAL A 31 -3.32 -10.91 -6.68
C VAL A 31 -3.80 -12.36 -6.79
N PRO A 32 -3.86 -13.12 -5.68
CA PRO A 32 -4.27 -14.52 -5.76
C PRO A 32 -5.76 -14.61 -6.10
N GLU A 33 -6.06 -15.32 -7.19
CA GLU A 33 -7.43 -15.50 -7.70
C GLU A 33 -8.31 -16.34 -6.75
N ARG A 34 -7.71 -17.12 -5.85
CA ARG A 34 -8.40 -18.00 -4.90
C ARG A 34 -7.78 -17.94 -3.50
N LYS A 35 -8.64 -17.94 -2.48
CA LYS A 35 -8.26 -17.77 -1.05
C LYS A 35 -7.44 -18.90 -0.46
N ASP A 36 -7.54 -20.10 -1.03
CA ASP A 36 -6.80 -21.29 -0.61
C ASP A 36 -5.29 -21.15 -0.84
N LEU A 37 -4.87 -20.34 -1.82
CA LEU A 37 -3.46 -20.09 -2.12
C LEU A 37 -2.71 -19.39 -0.98
N CYS A 38 -3.40 -18.60 -0.15
CA CYS A 38 -2.78 -17.84 0.95
C CYS A 38 -2.86 -18.54 2.30
N LYS A 39 -3.62 -19.64 2.44
CA LYS A 39 -3.86 -20.28 3.74
C LYS A 39 -2.63 -20.95 4.35
N GLU A 40 -1.71 -21.41 3.50
CA GLU A 40 -0.45 -22.06 3.92
C GLU A 40 0.74 -21.09 3.90
N TYR A 41 0.54 -19.84 3.47
CA TYR A 41 1.61 -18.85 3.31
C TYR A 41 1.64 -17.90 4.50
N ASP A 42 2.73 -17.95 5.26
CA ASP A 42 2.96 -17.11 6.45
C ASP A 42 3.79 -15.85 6.12
N GLY A 43 4.05 -15.61 4.82
CA GLY A 43 4.83 -14.48 4.30
C GLY A 43 3.98 -13.39 3.66
N PRO A 44 4.53 -12.19 3.44
CA PRO A 44 3.79 -11.09 2.86
C PRO A 44 3.40 -11.37 1.42
N ILE A 45 2.13 -11.10 1.10
CA ILE A 45 1.58 -11.23 -0.25
C ILE A 45 1.22 -9.83 -0.70
N ASP A 46 1.77 -9.39 -1.82
CA ASP A 46 1.39 -8.11 -2.40
C ASP A 46 0.03 -8.29 -3.07
N ALA A 47 -0.90 -7.39 -2.80
CA ALA A 47 -1.86 -7.12 -3.83
C ALA A 47 -2.26 -5.65 -3.88
N TYR A 48 -2.34 -5.17 -5.11
CA TYR A 48 -2.80 -3.85 -5.47
C TYR A 48 -4.28 -3.75 -5.11
N GLN A 49 -4.58 -3.18 -3.94
CA GLN A 49 -5.90 -3.37 -3.33
C GLN A 49 -6.75 -2.14 -3.12
N ILE A 50 -6.35 -1.02 -3.70
CA ILE A 50 -7.19 0.16 -3.70
C ILE A 50 -7.60 0.37 -5.17
N ASP A 51 -8.78 -0.19 -5.51
CA ASP A 51 -9.52 0.31 -6.66
C ASP A 51 -9.56 1.84 -6.53
N LYS A 52 -9.04 2.54 -7.53
CA LYS A 52 -8.79 3.99 -7.56
C LYS A 52 -10.04 4.82 -7.19
N TYR A 53 -11.22 4.18 -7.17
CA TYR A 53 -12.53 4.75 -6.86
C TYR A 53 -13.09 4.44 -5.46
N GLY A 54 -12.33 3.82 -4.56
CA GLY A 54 -12.77 3.60 -3.18
C GLY A 54 -13.89 2.56 -3.03
N ASN A 55 -14.06 1.65 -4.00
CA ASN A 55 -15.01 0.55 -3.90
C ASN A 55 -14.54 -0.49 -2.87
N LEU A 56 -14.92 -0.28 -1.62
CA LEU A 56 -14.73 -1.23 -0.50
C LEU A 56 -15.66 -2.46 -0.58
N GLY A 57 -16.37 -2.69 -1.70
CA GLY A 57 -17.37 -3.76 -1.82
C GLY A 57 -16.75 -5.17 -1.91
N ASN A 58 -15.65 -5.33 -2.65
CA ASN A 58 -14.94 -6.61 -2.80
C ASN A 58 -13.84 -6.83 -1.72
N VAL A 59 -13.66 -5.83 -0.85
CA VAL A 59 -12.63 -5.72 0.19
C VAL A 59 -12.89 -6.67 1.37
N LYS A 60 -14.09 -7.24 1.54
CA LYS A 60 -14.34 -8.19 2.63
C LYS A 60 -13.45 -9.45 2.62
N TYR A 61 -12.88 -9.82 1.47
CA TYR A 61 -12.22 -11.11 1.30
C TYR A 61 -10.70 -11.10 1.43
N THR A 62 -10.07 -9.93 1.38
CA THR A 62 -8.62 -9.78 1.38
C THR A 62 -8.08 -9.28 2.72
N PHE A 63 -8.93 -8.67 3.55
CA PHE A 63 -8.56 -8.02 4.80
C PHE A 63 -8.40 -8.98 5.99
N SER A 64 -8.53 -10.29 5.76
CA SER A 64 -8.34 -11.32 6.79
C SER A 64 -6.91 -11.85 6.86
N ILE A 65 -6.00 -11.38 6.00
CA ILE A 65 -4.63 -11.88 5.90
C ILE A 65 -3.68 -10.82 6.45
N LYS A 66 -3.07 -11.09 7.61
CA LYS A 66 -2.16 -10.16 8.31
C LYS A 66 -0.90 -9.81 7.51
N CYS A 67 -0.52 -10.68 6.58
CA CYS A 67 0.68 -10.55 5.78
C CYS A 67 0.44 -9.74 4.49
N PHE A 68 -0.76 -9.22 4.26
CA PHE A 68 -1.04 -8.52 3.02
C PHE A 68 -0.31 -7.17 2.91
N VAL A 69 0.39 -6.91 1.82
CA VAL A 69 1.02 -5.59 1.54
C VAL A 69 0.04 -4.75 0.72
N ASN A 70 -0.39 -3.64 1.31
CA ASN A 70 -1.28 -2.67 0.67
C ASN A 70 -0.47 -1.52 0.11
N TYR A 71 -0.76 -1.09 -1.11
CA TYR A 71 -0.18 0.10 -1.72
C TYR A 71 -1.19 0.82 -2.61
N LEU A 72 -0.98 2.13 -2.78
CA LEU A 72 -1.85 3.03 -3.56
C LEU A 72 -1.36 3.19 -5.01
N ALA A 73 -0.05 3.16 -5.20
CA ALA A 73 0.63 3.22 -6.49
C ALA A 73 1.90 2.35 -6.44
N CYS A 74 2.35 1.86 -7.60
CA CYS A 74 3.59 1.12 -7.74
C CYS A 74 4.51 1.81 -8.74
N HIS A 75 5.73 1.28 -8.88
CA HIS A 75 6.74 1.82 -9.79
C HIS A 75 6.37 1.70 -11.27
N ASP A 76 5.46 0.79 -11.62
CA ASP A 76 4.96 0.58 -12.98
C ASP A 76 3.88 1.60 -13.39
N ASN A 77 3.30 2.31 -12.42
CA ASN A 77 2.21 3.26 -12.62
C ASN A 77 2.64 4.69 -12.27
N GLU A 78 1.79 5.62 -12.71
CA GLU A 78 1.91 7.03 -12.39
C GLU A 78 1.97 7.30 -10.88
N SER A 79 2.56 8.43 -10.50
CA SER A 79 2.49 8.89 -9.11
C SER A 79 1.04 9.04 -8.68
N LEU A 80 0.76 8.80 -7.39
CA LEU A 80 -0.60 8.81 -6.88
C LEU A 80 -1.29 10.16 -7.11
N LEU A 81 -0.55 11.27 -6.94
CA LEU A 81 -1.09 12.60 -7.12
C LEU A 81 -1.46 12.87 -8.59
N HIS A 82 -0.66 12.36 -9.53
CA HIS A 82 -0.94 12.45 -10.96
C HIS A 82 -2.19 11.66 -11.34
N ASP A 83 -2.30 10.42 -10.85
CA ASP A 83 -3.44 9.54 -11.08
C ASP A 83 -4.77 10.12 -10.55
N ILE A 84 -4.73 10.89 -9.45
CA ILE A 84 -5.90 11.52 -8.81
C ILE A 84 -6.37 12.79 -9.58
N GLY A 85 -5.64 13.20 -10.61
CA GLY A 85 -6.02 14.27 -11.54
C GLY A 85 -5.40 15.63 -11.20
N LYS A 86 -6.14 16.71 -11.47
CA LYS A 86 -5.59 18.08 -11.41
C LYS A 86 -4.95 18.39 -10.05
N LYS A 87 -3.70 18.84 -10.07
CA LYS A 87 -2.93 19.27 -8.88
C LYS A 87 -3.52 20.54 -8.25
N ASP A 88 -4.53 20.35 -7.42
CA ASP A 88 -5.18 21.38 -6.62
C ASP A 88 -5.28 20.95 -5.15
N SER A 89 -5.84 21.83 -4.31
CA SER A 89 -6.09 21.54 -2.89
C SER A 89 -6.87 20.25 -2.69
N ASP A 90 -7.84 19.98 -3.57
CA ASP A 90 -8.75 18.86 -3.43
C ASP A 90 -8.02 17.55 -3.75
N ALA A 91 -7.08 17.55 -4.69
CA ALA A 91 -6.20 16.42 -4.95
C ALA A 91 -5.34 16.07 -3.74
N PHE A 92 -4.76 17.06 -3.05
CA PHE A 92 -4.03 16.82 -1.80
C PHE A 92 -4.93 16.27 -0.69
N ILE A 93 -6.18 16.73 -0.59
CA ILE A 93 -7.16 16.19 0.35
C ILE A 93 -7.46 14.72 0.02
N ARG A 94 -7.75 14.41 -1.26
CA ARG A 94 -8.00 13.03 -1.71
C ARG A 94 -6.82 12.10 -1.42
N MET A 95 -5.60 12.55 -1.73
CA MET A 95 -4.37 11.81 -1.46
C MET A 95 -4.17 11.57 0.05
N THR A 96 -4.42 12.59 0.87
CA THR A 96 -4.32 12.49 2.33
C THR A 96 -5.32 11.47 2.88
N ILE A 97 -6.57 11.51 2.41
CA ILE A 97 -7.61 10.53 2.79
C ILE A 97 -7.19 9.11 2.37
N ALA A 98 -6.69 8.93 1.15
CA ALA A 98 -6.24 7.64 0.65
C ALA A 98 -5.10 7.07 1.52
N ILE A 99 -4.16 7.91 1.92
CA ILE A 99 -3.06 7.54 2.83
C ILE A 99 -3.58 7.20 4.24
N ILE A 100 -4.55 7.94 4.78
CA ILE A 100 -5.17 7.62 6.06
C ILE A 100 -5.83 6.24 6.00
N LEU A 101 -6.60 5.95 4.95
CA LEU A 101 -7.22 4.65 4.73
C LEU A 101 -6.16 3.55 4.65
N LEU A 102 -5.07 3.77 3.90
CA LEU A 102 -3.96 2.84 3.80
C LEU A 102 -3.34 2.53 5.18
N PHE A 103 -3.03 3.55 5.98
CA PHE A 103 -2.36 3.37 7.28
C PHE A 103 -3.26 2.85 8.40
N THR A 104 -4.57 2.98 8.24
CA THR A 104 -5.57 2.45 9.17
C THR A 104 -6.09 1.06 8.77
N SER A 105 -5.82 0.62 7.54
CA SER A 105 -6.15 -0.72 7.06
C SER A 105 -5.33 -1.84 7.74
N ILE A 106 -5.86 -3.06 7.68
CA ILE A 106 -5.14 -4.28 8.07
C ILE A 106 -4.05 -4.58 7.04
N GLY A 107 -2.88 -5.02 7.50
CA GLY A 107 -1.77 -5.46 6.65
C GLY A 107 -0.54 -4.59 6.81
N ILE A 108 0.30 -4.56 5.78
CA ILE A 108 1.55 -3.81 5.73
C ILE A 108 1.34 -2.67 4.74
N PRO A 109 1.22 -1.41 5.19
CA PRO A 109 1.11 -0.29 4.26
C PRO A 109 2.46 -0.05 3.59
N MET A 110 2.42 0.18 2.27
CA MET A 110 3.56 0.52 1.45
C MET A 110 3.23 1.78 0.63
N ILE A 111 4.20 2.68 0.55
CA ILE A 111 4.13 3.91 -0.24
C ILE A 111 5.27 3.87 -1.25
N ARG A 112 4.97 4.25 -2.50
CA ARG A 112 5.95 4.45 -3.55
C ARG A 112 6.75 5.72 -3.27
N GLN A 113 8.07 5.66 -3.45
CA GLN A 113 8.96 6.81 -3.31
C GLN A 113 8.46 8.01 -4.14
N GLY A 114 8.44 9.19 -3.53
CA GLY A 114 7.92 10.44 -4.09
C GLY A 114 6.48 10.74 -3.66
N ASP A 115 5.62 9.72 -3.48
CA ASP A 115 4.25 9.92 -3.03
C ASP A 115 4.20 10.42 -1.58
N GLU A 116 5.20 10.09 -0.75
CA GLU A 116 5.29 10.62 0.62
C GLU A 116 5.47 12.14 0.67
N LEU A 117 5.95 12.72 -0.43
CA LEU A 117 6.15 14.16 -0.58
C LEU A 117 5.07 14.83 -1.42
N GLY A 118 4.11 14.08 -1.99
CA GLY A 118 3.12 14.65 -2.91
C GLY A 118 3.73 15.02 -4.26
N GLU A 119 4.62 14.17 -4.77
CA GLU A 119 5.15 14.30 -6.11
C GLU A 119 4.06 14.04 -7.16
N ASP A 120 4.01 14.92 -8.17
CA ASP A 120 3.13 14.79 -9.34
C ASP A 120 4.03 14.57 -10.54
N ARG A 121 4.31 13.30 -10.79
CA ARG A 121 5.19 12.84 -11.85
C ARG A 121 4.42 11.94 -12.81
N GLU A 122 4.59 12.25 -14.09
CA GLU A 122 4.14 11.48 -15.25
C GLU A 122 5.26 10.51 -15.69
N LEU A 123 4.93 9.25 -15.97
CA LEU A 123 5.78 8.24 -16.56
C LEU A 123 5.66 8.37 -18.08
N GLY A 124 6.47 9.24 -18.67
CA GLY A 124 6.47 9.43 -20.11
C GLY A 124 6.65 8.13 -20.91
N ASP A 125 6.17 8.15 -22.17
CA ASP A 125 6.13 7.00 -23.09
C ASP A 125 7.51 6.35 -23.36
N ASN A 126 8.60 7.08 -23.13
CA ASN A 126 9.96 6.63 -23.39
C ASN A 126 10.63 6.07 -22.13
N GLN A 127 10.81 4.74 -22.11
CA GLN A 127 11.43 3.99 -21.00
C GLN A 127 12.87 4.42 -20.64
N VAL A 128 13.52 5.26 -21.45
CA VAL A 128 14.92 5.68 -21.27
C VAL A 128 15.09 6.63 -20.07
N GLU A 129 14.10 7.45 -19.74
CA GLU A 129 14.12 8.35 -18.59
C GLU A 129 13.80 7.64 -17.25
N LYS A 130 13.43 6.35 -17.29
CA LYS A 130 13.04 5.57 -16.10
C LYS A 130 14.19 5.13 -15.19
N THR A 131 15.43 5.45 -15.55
CA THR A 131 16.63 4.81 -14.96
C THR A 131 17.29 5.58 -13.82
N CYS A 132 17.01 6.87 -13.64
CA CYS A 132 17.53 7.62 -12.49
C CYS A 132 16.63 8.80 -12.14
N PHE A 133 15.69 8.54 -11.25
CA PHE A 133 14.76 9.54 -10.75
C PHE A 133 15.27 10.13 -9.44
N SER A 134 15.79 11.35 -9.48
CA SER A 134 16.12 12.07 -8.26
C SER A 134 14.85 12.46 -7.50
N MET A 135 14.96 12.49 -6.17
CA MET A 135 13.94 13.01 -5.29
C MET A 135 13.83 14.53 -5.48
N LEU A 136 12.60 15.03 -5.70
CA LEU A 136 12.32 16.45 -5.81
C LEU A 136 12.16 17.09 -4.42
N TRP A 137 13.25 17.29 -3.70
CA TRP A 137 13.21 17.82 -2.33
C TRP A 137 12.63 19.24 -2.23
N ASP A 138 12.78 20.04 -3.28
CA ASP A 138 12.34 21.44 -3.32
C ASP A 138 10.81 21.57 -3.18
N ILE A 139 10.03 20.50 -3.41
CA ILE A 139 8.58 20.54 -3.22
C ILE A 139 8.16 20.69 -1.75
N LEU A 140 9.08 20.45 -0.80
CA LEU A 140 8.88 20.69 0.63
C LEU A 140 8.89 22.17 1.02
N GLU A 141 9.10 23.08 0.09
CA GLU A 141 8.85 24.51 0.31
C GLU A 141 7.36 24.86 0.36
N LYS A 142 6.48 23.95 -0.11
CA LYS A 142 5.03 24.16 -0.17
C LYS A 142 4.33 23.62 1.06
N ASP A 143 3.44 24.42 1.64
CA ASP A 143 2.69 24.07 2.86
C ASP A 143 1.92 22.74 2.75
N PHE A 144 1.29 22.46 1.61
CA PHE A 144 0.55 21.22 1.39
C PHE A 144 1.44 19.98 1.44
N ASN A 145 2.62 20.04 0.82
CA ASN A 145 3.58 18.94 0.78
C ASN A 145 4.17 18.67 2.18
N VAL A 146 4.48 19.73 2.93
CA VAL A 146 4.92 19.62 4.33
C VAL A 146 3.81 19.03 5.21
N HIS A 147 2.56 19.45 5.01
CA HIS A 147 1.42 18.93 5.74
C HIS A 147 1.20 17.43 5.48
N LEU A 148 1.30 16.99 4.22
CA LEU A 148 1.20 15.59 3.83
C LEU A 148 2.28 14.74 4.50
N LEU A 149 3.54 15.17 4.43
CA LEU A 149 4.67 14.49 5.06
C LEU A 149 4.50 14.38 6.58
N ASN A 150 4.05 15.46 7.23
CA ASN A 150 3.79 15.44 8.67
C ASN A 150 2.62 14.52 9.03
N THR A 151 1.58 14.46 8.20
CA THR A 151 0.46 13.53 8.37
C THR A 151 0.95 12.09 8.31
N LEU A 152 1.78 11.75 7.33
CA LEU A 152 2.40 10.42 7.22
C LEU A 152 3.23 10.05 8.45
N LYS A 153 4.07 10.96 8.94
CA LYS A 153 4.86 10.74 10.17
C LYS A 153 3.95 10.46 11.37
N HIS A 154 2.84 11.19 11.50
CA HIS A 154 1.86 10.95 12.56
C HIS A 154 1.15 9.61 12.41
N LEU A 155 0.77 9.21 11.19
CA LEU A 155 0.14 7.92 10.92
C LEU A 155 1.07 6.74 11.21
N ILE A 156 2.35 6.85 10.83
CA ILE A 156 3.38 5.85 11.17
C ILE A 156 3.49 5.72 12.70
N LYS A 157 3.57 6.85 13.41
CA LYS A 157 3.64 6.86 14.88
C LYS A 157 2.38 6.24 15.49
N LEU A 158 1.19 6.60 14.99
CA LEU A 158 -0.09 6.08 15.43
C LEU A 158 -0.16 4.56 15.22
N ARG A 159 0.23 4.06 14.05
CA ARG A 159 0.24 2.62 13.74
C ARG A 159 1.25 1.85 14.59
N HIS A 160 2.40 2.45 14.87
CA HIS A 160 3.41 1.84 15.72
C HIS A 160 2.90 1.71 17.17
N SER A 161 2.31 2.77 17.72
CA SER A 161 1.81 2.81 19.09
C SER A 161 0.52 2.00 19.31
N ASN A 162 -0.27 1.75 18.26
CA ASN A 162 -1.55 1.06 18.37
C ASN A 162 -1.49 -0.32 17.73
N LYS A 163 -1.46 -1.35 18.57
CA LYS A 163 -1.45 -2.77 18.14
C LYS A 163 -2.69 -3.14 17.33
N SER A 164 -3.83 -2.52 17.64
CA SER A 164 -5.12 -2.80 16.98
C SER A 164 -5.08 -2.55 15.47
N LEU A 165 -4.36 -1.52 15.02
CA LEU A 165 -4.20 -1.23 13.59
C LEU A 165 -3.37 -2.29 12.85
N ARG A 166 -2.58 -3.10 13.57
CA ARG A 166 -1.69 -4.12 13.01
C ARG A 166 -2.21 -5.54 13.16
N GLU A 167 -3.01 -5.81 14.18
CA GLU A 167 -3.30 -7.20 14.59
C GLU A 167 -4.78 -7.56 14.74
N ASP A 168 -5.67 -6.57 14.92
CA ASP A 168 -7.07 -6.81 15.22
C ASP A 168 -7.89 -6.97 13.93
N PRO A 169 -8.94 -7.82 13.94
CA PRO A 169 -9.85 -7.95 12.81
C PRO A 169 -10.65 -6.66 12.59
N MET A 170 -10.85 -6.28 11.33
CA MET A 170 -11.50 -5.04 10.95
C MET A 170 -13.01 -5.24 10.93
N ASN A 171 -13.72 -4.41 11.71
CA ASN A 171 -15.17 -4.42 11.77
C ASN A 171 -15.72 -3.21 11.01
N PHE A 172 -16.62 -3.45 10.06
CA PHE A 172 -17.33 -2.41 9.34
C PHE A 172 -18.68 -2.18 10.01
N PHE A 173 -19.00 -0.93 10.32
CA PHE A 173 -20.34 -0.52 10.73
C PHE A 173 -20.98 0.32 9.62
N HIS A 174 -22.30 0.23 9.50
CA HIS A 174 -23.05 1.01 8.51
C HIS A 174 -23.43 2.36 9.11
N GLU A 175 -23.01 3.44 8.46
CA GLU A 175 -23.41 4.80 8.81
C GLU A 175 -24.43 5.32 7.79
N ASN A 176 -25.65 5.66 8.25
CA ASN A 176 -26.66 6.29 7.40
C ASN A 176 -26.54 7.82 7.50
N ASN A 177 -26.06 8.46 6.44
CA ASN A 177 -25.92 9.91 6.35
C ASN A 177 -27.25 10.70 6.31
N GLN A 178 -28.41 10.04 6.22
CA GLN A 178 -29.72 10.70 6.21
C GLN A 178 -30.22 11.12 7.61
N ASN A 179 -29.53 10.73 8.69
CA ASN A 179 -29.91 10.99 10.08
C ASN A 179 -28.87 11.83 10.85
N LYS A 180 -28.27 12.84 10.20
CA LYS A 180 -27.44 13.82 10.93
C LYS A 180 -28.38 14.79 11.67
N ILE A 181 -28.37 14.73 13.01
CA ILE A 181 -28.96 15.75 13.90
C ILE A 181 -28.11 17.02 13.80
#